data_AF-A0A843FFV1-F1
#
_entry.id   AF-A0A843FFV1-F1
#
_cell.length_a   1.000
_cell.length_b   1.000
_cell.length_c   1.000
_cell.angle_alpha   90.00
_cell.angle_beta   90.00
_cell.angle_gamma   90.00
#
_symmetry.space_group_name_H-M   'P 1'
#
loop_
_entity.id
_entity.type
_entity.pdbx_description
1 polymer ?
#
loop_
_entity_poly.entity_id
_entity_poly.type
_entity_poly.pdbx_seq_one_letter_code
_entity_poly.pdbx_strand_id
1 'polypeptide(L)'
;LLFIIIPLILSRPIGKLNLPRTVKVPVINMMMFIMIFLSVNSNRGFLIDDVTFAGIILMIAILRVVILTVLSRLIIRVAKVPNDRRTILTVMGVWKNTGLSVSMSMLLLVSTPESVIPCFMSMMVECIWFSMATRRTCNDQTA
;
A
#
# COMPACT_ATOMS: atom_id res chain seq x y z
N LEU A 1 -8.18 -16.32 4.24
CA LEU A 1 -7.05 -17.20 4.65
C LEU A 1 -6.29 -17.78 3.46
N LEU A 2 -6.98 -18.32 2.46
CA LEU A 2 -6.38 -18.93 1.27
C LEU A 2 -5.40 -18.00 0.52
N PHE A 3 -5.77 -16.73 0.33
CA PHE A 3 -4.93 -15.69 -0.31
C PHE A 3 -3.70 -15.22 0.50
N ILE A 4 -3.60 -15.60 1.78
CA ILE A 4 -2.45 -15.24 2.64
C ILE A 4 -1.57 -16.46 2.85
N ILE A 5 -2.17 -17.61 3.20
CA ILE A 5 -1.44 -18.82 3.57
C ILE A 5 -0.76 -19.46 2.36
N ILE A 6 -1.45 -19.57 1.22
CA ILE A 6 -0.89 -20.21 0.02
C ILE A 6 0.37 -19.48 -0.49
N PRO A 7 0.34 -18.16 -0.76
CA PRO A 7 1.55 -17.47 -1.22
C PRO A 7 2.66 -17.45 -0.16
N LEU A 8 2.33 -17.49 1.13
CA LEU A 8 3.34 -17.55 2.19
C LEU A 8 4.05 -18.92 2.24
N ILE A 9 3.31 -20.01 2.04
CA ILE A 9 3.88 -21.36 1.91
C ILE A 9 4.68 -21.48 0.60
N LEU A 10 4.15 -20.97 -0.51
CA LEU A 10 4.84 -20.97 -1.82
C LEU A 10 6.07 -20.06 -1.85
N SER A 11 6.11 -18.99 -1.05
CA SER A 11 7.25 -18.08 -0.99
C SER A 11 8.50 -18.74 -0.41
N ARG A 12 8.38 -19.79 0.41
CA ARG A 12 9.52 -20.51 0.98
C ARG A 12 10.34 -21.30 -0.07
N PRO A 13 9.73 -22.15 -0.93
CA PRO A 13 10.46 -22.82 -2.00
C PRO A 13 10.91 -21.85 -3.10
N ILE A 14 10.11 -20.83 -3.43
CA ILE A 14 10.49 -19.82 -4.45
C ILE A 14 11.68 -18.97 -3.97
N GLY A 15 11.82 -18.74 -2.66
CA GLY A 15 12.99 -18.09 -2.07
C GLY A 15 14.31 -18.83 -2.36
N LYS A 16 14.26 -20.15 -2.56
CA LYS A 16 15.44 -20.94 -2.93
C LYS A 16 15.90 -20.73 -4.38
N LEU A 17 15.04 -20.15 -5.24
CA LEU A 17 15.35 -19.93 -6.66
C LEU A 17 16.17 -18.66 -6.94
N ASN A 18 16.63 -17.93 -5.91
CA ASN A 18 17.54 -16.78 -6.02
C ASN A 18 17.28 -15.84 -7.23
N LEU A 19 16.00 -15.57 -7.54
CA LEU A 19 15.67 -14.68 -8.66
C LEU A 19 16.30 -13.29 -8.42
N PRO A 20 17.01 -12.72 -9.41
CA PRO A 20 17.67 -11.44 -9.27
C PRO A 20 16.66 -10.33 -8.97
N ARG A 21 16.97 -9.49 -7.98
CA ARG A 21 16.12 -8.36 -7.57
C ARG A 21 15.78 -7.41 -8.73
N THR A 22 16.67 -7.31 -9.72
CA THR A 22 16.53 -6.52 -10.95
C THR A 22 15.25 -6.85 -11.73
N VAL A 23 14.79 -8.10 -11.71
CA VAL A 23 13.55 -8.52 -12.41
C VAL A 23 12.34 -8.49 -11.49
N LYS A 24 12.52 -8.78 -10.19
CA LYS A 24 11.41 -8.83 -9.22
C LYS A 24 10.72 -7.48 -9.03
N VAL A 25 11.49 -6.40 -8.85
CA VAL A 25 10.94 -5.06 -8.56
C VAL A 25 10.05 -4.54 -9.70
N PRO A 26 10.48 -4.54 -10.98
CA PRO A 26 9.62 -4.05 -12.07
C PRO A 26 8.37 -4.92 -12.25
N VAL A 27 8.45 -6.24 -12.06
CA VAL A 27 7.28 -7.14 -12.16
C VAL A 27 6.25 -6.84 -11.07
N ILE A 28 6.67 -6.64 -9.81
CA ILE A 28 5.74 -6.31 -8.71
C ILE A 28 5.07 -4.96 -8.98
N ASN A 29 5.84 -3.95 -9.40
CA ASN A 29 5.29 -2.64 -9.73
C ASN A 29 4.31 -2.69 -10.91
N MET A 30 4.60 -3.50 -11.92
CA MET A 30 3.70 -3.72 -13.05
C MET A 30 2.39 -4.38 -12.61
N MET A 31 2.45 -5.38 -11.72
CA MET A 31 1.25 -6.03 -11.16
C MET A 31 0.42 -5.05 -10.32
N MET A 32 1.07 -4.22 -9.50
CA MET A 32 0.41 -3.16 -8.73
C MET A 32 -0.28 -2.16 -9.67
N PHE A 33 0.37 -1.78 -10.77
CA PHE A 33 -0.22 -0.88 -11.77
C PHE A 33 -1.45 -1.50 -12.46
N ILE A 34 -1.37 -2.75 -12.88
CA ILE A 34 -2.50 -3.47 -13.50
C ILE A 34 -3.68 -3.54 -12.53
N MET A 35 -3.43 -3.85 -11.25
CA MET A 35 -4.48 -3.86 -10.22
C MET A 35 -5.21 -2.52 -10.09
N ILE A 36 -4.45 -1.42 -10.02
CA ILE A 36 -5.04 -0.06 -9.94
C ILE A 36 -5.84 0.23 -11.21
N PHE A 37 -5.27 -0.06 -12.38
CA PHE A 37 -5.90 0.21 -13.67
C PHE A 37 -7.22 -0.55 -13.83
N LEU A 38 -7.25 -1.85 -13.49
CA LEU A 38 -8.47 -2.65 -13.52
C LEU A 38 -9.52 -2.12 -12.54
N SER A 39 -9.10 -1.71 -11.34
CA SER A 39 -9.99 -1.18 -10.31
C SER A 39 -10.65 0.14 -10.74
N VAL A 40 -9.89 1.02 -11.37
CA VAL A 40 -10.38 2.30 -11.90
C VAL A 40 -11.31 2.08 -13.09
N ASN A 41 -10.94 1.21 -14.03
CA ASN A 41 -11.76 0.93 -15.20
C ASN A 41 -13.11 0.31 -14.84
N SER A 42 -13.13 -0.62 -13.87
CA SER A 42 -14.36 -1.30 -13.44
C SER A 42 -15.35 -0.37 -12.72
N ASN A 43 -14.89 0.74 -12.15
CA ASN A 43 -15.70 1.64 -11.33
C ASN A 43 -15.78 3.07 -11.91
N ARG A 44 -15.44 3.24 -13.20
CA ARG A 44 -15.35 4.55 -13.83
C ARG A 44 -16.68 5.33 -13.80
N GLY A 45 -17.82 4.64 -13.95
CA GLY A 45 -19.14 5.27 -13.89
C GLY A 45 -19.39 5.93 -12.52
N PHE A 46 -19.21 5.18 -11.44
CA PHE A 46 -19.37 5.69 -10.08
C PHE A 46 -18.38 6.81 -9.73
N LEU A 47 -17.13 6.73 -10.22
CA LEU A 47 -16.13 7.78 -9.99
C LEU A 47 -16.48 9.11 -10.66
N ILE A 48 -17.25 9.08 -11.75
CA ILE A 48 -17.64 10.28 -12.51
C ILE A 48 -18.98 10.83 -12.02
N ASP A 49 -19.91 9.96 -11.63
CA ASP A 49 -21.23 10.38 -11.13
C ASP A 49 -21.15 10.90 -9.69
N ASP A 50 -20.32 10.30 -8.83
CA ASP A 50 -20.21 10.61 -7.39
C ASP A 50 -18.82 11.14 -6.99
N VAL A 51 -18.33 12.14 -7.73
CA VAL A 51 -17.01 12.78 -7.51
C VAL A 51 -16.83 13.26 -6.06
N THR A 52 -17.90 13.75 -5.43
CA THR A 52 -17.88 14.23 -4.04
C THR A 52 -17.56 13.11 -3.06
N PHE A 53 -18.18 11.93 -3.22
CA PHE A 53 -17.90 10.76 -2.38
C PHE A 53 -16.48 10.24 -2.59
N ALA A 54 -16.03 10.16 -3.85
CA ALA A 54 -14.65 9.80 -4.17
C ALA A 54 -13.64 10.76 -3.52
N GLY A 55 -13.94 12.06 -3.51
CA GLY A 55 -13.12 13.09 -2.86
C GLY A 55 -13.04 12.92 -1.34
N ILE A 56 -14.15 12.60 -0.67
CA ILE A 56 -14.18 12.35 0.78
C ILE A 56 -13.34 11.11 1.11
N ILE A 57 -13.49 10.03 0.35
CA ILE A 57 -12.71 8.79 0.53
C ILE A 57 -11.21 9.08 0.37
N LEU A 58 -10.82 9.87 -0.64
CA LEU A 58 -9.44 10.29 -0.85
C LEU A 58 -8.91 11.09 0.35
N MET A 59 -9.69 12.04 0.86
CA MET A 59 -9.32 12.83 2.04
C MET A 59 -9.12 11.95 3.28
N ILE A 60 -10.02 11.00 3.53
CA ILE A 60 -9.91 10.03 4.62
C ILE A 60 -8.65 9.17 4.45
N ALA A 61 -8.35 8.74 3.23
CA ALA A 61 -7.15 7.95 2.93
C ALA A 61 -5.86 8.73 3.20
N ILE A 62 -5.80 10.01 2.80
CA ILE A 62 -4.68 10.91 3.11
C ILE A 62 -4.54 11.07 4.62
N LEU A 63 -5.63 11.42 5.31
CA LEU A 63 -5.64 11.63 6.74
C LEU A 63 -5.17 10.38 7.49
N ARG A 64 -5.63 9.20 7.08
CA ARG A 64 -5.20 7.90 7.62
C ARG A 64 -3.68 7.74 7.52
N VAL A 65 -3.09 7.98 6.35
CA VAL A 65 -1.63 7.82 6.15
C VAL A 65 -0.84 8.80 7.03
N VAL A 66 -1.31 10.04 7.15
CA VAL A 66 -0.69 11.06 8.02
C VAL A 66 -0.78 10.65 9.49
N ILE A 67 -1.97 10.28 9.97
CA ILE A 67 -2.19 9.85 11.36
C ILE A 67 -1.32 8.64 11.68
N LEU A 68 -1.31 7.61 10.83
CA LEU A 68 -0.49 6.42 11.04
C LEU A 68 1.00 6.76 11.08
N THR A 69 1.46 7.67 10.22
CA THR A 69 2.87 8.11 10.22
C THR A 69 3.23 8.79 11.54
N VAL A 70 2.40 9.74 11.99
CA VAL A 70 2.64 10.46 13.25
C VAL A 70 2.58 9.51 14.43
N LEU A 71 1.59 8.63 14.47
CA LEU A 71 1.39 7.67 15.55
C LEU A 71 2.55 6.66 15.63
N SER A 72 2.97 6.10 14.50
CA SER A 72 4.15 5.21 14.45
C SER A 72 5.40 5.93 14.93
N ARG A 73 5.60 7.20 14.53
CA ARG A 73 6.75 8.00 14.99
C ARG A 73 6.70 8.27 16.50
N LEU A 74 5.52 8.55 17.05
CA LEU A 74 5.34 8.74 18.50
C LEU A 74 5.64 7.45 19.28
N ILE A 75 5.09 6.31 18.84
CA ILE A 75 5.33 5.01 19.48
C ILE A 75 6.82 4.68 19.46
N ILE A 76 7.49 4.89 18.32
CA ILE A 76 8.94 4.63 18.16
C ILE A 76 9.79 5.54 19.05
N ARG A 77 9.37 6.81 19.23
CA ARG A 77 10.03 7.74 20.17
C ARG A 77 9.90 7.28 21.61
N VAL A 78 8.69 6.89 22.03
CA VAL A 78 8.43 6.36 23.37
C VAL A 78 9.22 5.07 23.61
N ALA A 79 9.32 4.21 22.59
CA ALA A 79 10.08 2.95 22.65
C ALA A 79 11.61 3.12 22.60
N LYS A 80 12.15 4.35 22.58
CA LYS A 80 13.60 4.66 22.58
C LYS A 80 14.42 3.88 21.54
N VAL A 81 13.82 3.57 20.38
CA VAL A 81 14.52 2.85 19.30
C VAL A 81 15.69 3.70 18.78
N PRO A 82 16.86 3.12 18.44
CA PRO A 82 17.98 3.87 17.85
C PRO A 82 17.61 4.51 16.50
N ASN A 83 18.13 5.71 16.24
CA ASN A 83 17.76 6.55 15.08
C ASN A 83 17.86 5.81 13.73
N ASP A 84 18.88 4.98 13.54
CA ASP A 84 19.11 4.22 12.31
C ASP A 84 17.93 3.32 11.92
N ARG A 85 17.19 2.81 12.91
CA ARG A 85 16.05 1.92 12.69
C ARG A 85 14.70 2.62 12.74
N ARG A 86 14.64 3.87 13.22
CA ARG A 86 13.38 4.60 13.39
C ARG A 86 12.66 4.81 12.07
N THR A 87 13.39 5.19 11.02
CA THR A 87 12.77 5.52 9.74
C THR A 87 12.22 4.27 9.05
N ILE A 88 12.96 3.17 9.10
CA ILE A 88 12.52 1.87 8.56
C ILE A 88 11.28 1.38 9.31
N LEU A 89 11.28 1.42 10.65
CA LEU A 89 10.10 1.00 11.44
C LEU A 89 8.89 1.90 11.19
N THR A 90 9.09 3.21 11.02
CA THR A 90 8.00 4.14 10.74
C THR A 90 7.36 3.83 9.38
N VAL A 91 8.19 3.61 8.35
CA VAL A 91 7.71 3.26 7.01
C VAL A 91 7.00 1.91 7.03
N MET A 92 7.53 0.91 7.74
CA MET A 92 6.89 -0.41 7.90
C MET A 92 5.58 -0.35 8.70
N GLY A 93 5.45 0.56 9.66
CA GLY A 93 4.21 0.73 10.43
C GLY A 93 3.06 1.35 9.63
N VAL A 94 3.40 2.20 8.66
CA VAL A 94 2.42 2.86 7.76
C VAL A 94 2.06 1.98 6.58
N TRP A 95 3.01 1.19 6.10
CA TRP A 95 2.82 0.34 4.92
C TRP A 95 1.93 -0.85 5.25
N LYS A 96 0.67 -0.78 4.84
CA LYS A 96 -0.27 -1.91 4.90
C LYS A 96 -0.27 -2.65 3.57
N ASN A 97 -0.61 -3.94 3.58
CA ASN A 97 -0.79 -4.71 2.36
C ASN A 97 -2.16 -4.40 1.75
N THR A 98 -2.26 -3.21 1.15
CA THR A 98 -3.48 -2.72 0.51
C THR A 98 -3.82 -3.49 -0.77
N GLY A 99 -2.84 -4.10 -1.43
CA GLY A 99 -3.07 -5.02 -2.55
C GLY A 99 -3.91 -6.25 -2.14
N LEU A 100 -3.66 -6.83 -0.97
CA LEU A 100 -4.51 -7.90 -0.42
C LEU A 100 -5.93 -7.42 -0.11
N SER A 101 -6.08 -6.19 0.40
CA SER A 101 -7.39 -5.61 0.67
C SER A 101 -8.21 -5.44 -0.60
N VAL A 102 -7.60 -4.93 -1.68
CA VAL A 102 -8.24 -4.80 -3.00
C VAL A 102 -8.70 -6.17 -3.51
N SER A 103 -7.82 -7.18 -3.50
CA SER A 103 -8.18 -8.53 -3.93
C SER A 103 -9.30 -9.15 -3.09
N MET A 104 -9.26 -8.98 -1.77
CA MET A 104 -10.31 -9.50 -0.89
C MET A 104 -11.65 -8.80 -1.11
N SER A 105 -11.66 -7.48 -1.29
CA SER A 105 -12.90 -6.75 -1.59
C SER A 105 -13.49 -7.19 -2.92
N MET A 106 -12.68 -7.35 -3.97
CA MET A 106 -13.16 -7.86 -5.26
C MET A 106 -13.74 -9.28 -5.18
N LEU A 107 -13.18 -10.14 -4.33
CA LEU A 107 -13.57 -11.56 -4.24
C LEU A 107 -14.74 -11.82 -3.29
N LEU A 108 -14.82 -11.08 -2.18
CA LEU A 108 -15.85 -11.30 -1.15
C LEU A 108 -17.07 -10.41 -1.36
N LEU A 109 -16.89 -9.21 -1.93
CA LEU A 109 -17.93 -8.22 -2.14
C LEU A 109 -18.27 -8.10 -3.63
N VAL A 110 -18.44 -9.25 -4.30
CA VAL A 110 -18.81 -9.32 -5.72
C VAL A 110 -20.16 -8.63 -5.99
N SER A 111 -21.07 -8.65 -5.01
CA SER A 111 -22.37 -7.98 -5.09
C SER A 111 -22.30 -6.46 -4.93
N THR A 112 -21.17 -5.91 -4.46
CA THR A 112 -20.96 -4.47 -4.26
C THR A 112 -19.57 -4.05 -4.74
N PRO A 113 -19.38 -3.91 -6.08
CA PRO A 113 -18.07 -3.61 -6.67
C PRO A 113 -17.48 -2.26 -6.24
N GLU A 114 -18.33 -1.33 -5.80
CA GLU A 114 -17.94 -0.01 -5.28
C GLU A 114 -17.10 -0.08 -4.00
N SER A 115 -17.17 -1.19 -3.25
CA SER A 115 -16.37 -1.40 -2.04
C SER A 115 -14.86 -1.44 -2.29
N VAL A 116 -14.45 -1.66 -3.55
CA VAL A 116 -13.05 -1.67 -3.97
C VAL A 116 -12.46 -0.26 -4.03
N ILE A 117 -13.32 0.76 -4.21
CA ILE A 117 -12.92 2.15 -4.39
C ILE A 117 -12.04 2.69 -3.26
N PRO A 118 -12.45 2.61 -1.97
CA PRO A 118 -11.60 3.06 -0.88
C PRO A 118 -10.29 2.29 -0.78
N CYS A 119 -10.28 1.00 -1.15
CA CYS A 119 -9.08 0.17 -1.10
C CYS A 119 -8.03 0.63 -2.12
N PHE A 120 -8.40 0.83 -3.39
CA PHE A 120 -7.44 1.26 -4.40
C PHE A 120 -7.02 2.73 -4.20
N MET A 121 -7.94 3.62 -3.79
CA MET A 121 -7.61 5.02 -3.49
C MET A 121 -6.58 5.11 -2.37
N SER A 122 -6.76 4.32 -1.30
CA SER A 122 -5.78 4.25 -0.22
C SER A 122 -4.45 3.67 -0.68
N MET A 123 -4.44 2.70 -1.60
CA MET A 123 -3.22 2.13 -2.18
C MET A 123 -2.44 3.17 -2.99
N MET A 124 -3.12 4.01 -3.78
CA MET A 124 -2.50 5.09 -4.54
C MET A 124 -1.83 6.11 -3.62
N VAL A 125 -2.55 6.56 -2.58
CA VAL A 125 -2.02 7.51 -1.59
C VAL A 125 -0.80 6.93 -0.86
N GLU A 126 -0.85 5.66 -0.45
CA GLU A 126 0.28 4.97 0.18
C GLU A 126 1.49 4.88 -0.75
N CYS A 127 1.30 4.61 -2.05
CA CYS A 127 2.40 4.56 -3.02
C CYS A 127 3.06 5.94 -3.20
N ILE A 128 2.26 7.01 -3.30
CA ILE A 128 2.77 8.38 -3.41
C ILE A 128 3.53 8.77 -2.14
N TRP A 129 2.94 8.51 -0.97
CA TRP A 129 3.57 8.78 0.32
C TRP A 129 4.89 8.03 0.47
N PHE A 130 4.94 6.75 0.10
CA PHE A 130 6.15 5.94 0.16
C PHE A 130 7.24 6.51 -0.75
N SER A 131 6.90 6.87 -2.00
CA SER A 131 7.84 7.50 -2.92
C SER A 131 8.46 8.78 -2.34
N MET A 132 7.63 9.63 -1.71
CA MET A 132 8.09 10.84 -1.03
C MET A 132 8.95 10.54 0.21
N ALA A 133 8.53 9.58 1.03
CA ALA A 133 9.24 9.19 2.24
C ALA A 133 10.63 8.61 1.92
N THR A 134 10.74 7.76 0.91
CA THR A 134 12.01 7.19 0.45
C THR A 134 12.96 8.28 -0.08
N ARG A 135 12.45 9.27 -0.82
CA ARG A 135 13.27 10.41 -1.28
C ARG A 135 13.86 11.20 -0.11
N ARG A 136 13.09 11.44 0.95
CA ARG A 136 13.59 12.17 2.14
C ARG A 136 14.71 11.41 2.86
N THR A 137 14.57 10.10 3.04
CA THR A 137 15.63 9.27 3.64
C THR A 137 16.93 9.25 2.84
N CYS A 138 16.84 9.26 1.52
CA CYS A 138 18.03 9.30 0.67
C CYS A 138 18.76 10.65 0.79
N ASN A 139 18.01 11.74 0.92
CA ASN A 139 18.57 13.08 1.03
C ASN A 139 19.22 13.35 2.40
N ASP A 140 18.67 12.79 3.48
CA ASP A 140 19.25 12.86 4.84
C ASP A 140 20.55 12.05 4.98
N GLN A 141 20.85 11.11 4.07
CA GLN A 141 22.11 10.36 4.06
C GLN A 141 23.24 11.07 3.29
N THR A 142 22.91 12.12 2.53
CA THR A 142 23.85 12.91 1.72
C THR A 142 24.20 14.27 2.32
N ALA A 143 23.62 14.62 3.48
CA ALA A 143 23.92 15.80 4.27
C ALA A 143 24.74 15.43 5.52
#